data_AF-R7T6P0-F1
#
_entry.id   AF-R7T6P0-F1
#
_cell.length_a   1.000
_cell.length_b   1.000
_cell.length_c   1.000
_cell.angle_alpha   90.00
_cell.angle_beta   90.00
_cell.angle_gamma   90.00
#
_symmetry.space_group_name_H-M   'P 1'
#
loop_
_entity.id
_entity.type
_entity.pdbx_description
1 polymer ?
#
loop_
_entity_poly.entity_id
_entity_poly.type
_entity_poly.pdbx_seq_one_letter_code
_entity_poly.pdbx_strand_id
1 'polypeptide(L)'
;RRTISRKQRSAANQRERRRMVSLNTAFDQLRTRIPTFPHEKKLSRIQTLKYATEYIAVMAELLKDHPKSDDCRSETESEGVSHGNQSENNDWRQKRN
;
A
#
# COMPACT_ATOMS: atom_id res chain seq x y z
N ARG A 1 -23.20 29.74 -19.35
CA ARG A 1 -22.79 28.31 -19.32
C ARG A 1 -21.28 28.24 -19.55
N ARG A 2 -20.45 27.92 -18.53
CA ARG A 2 -18.99 27.86 -18.72
C ARG A 2 -18.64 26.64 -19.58
N THR A 3 -18.00 26.86 -20.72
CA THR A 3 -17.53 25.78 -21.61
C THR A 3 -16.13 25.36 -21.16
N ILE A 4 -15.96 24.06 -20.87
CA ILE A 4 -14.64 23.52 -20.50
C ILE A 4 -13.77 23.47 -21.75
N SER A 5 -12.62 24.14 -21.70
CA SER A 5 -11.65 24.12 -22.81
C SER A 5 -11.05 22.72 -23.02
N ARG A 6 -10.63 22.42 -24.25
CA ARG A 6 -9.95 21.16 -24.59
C ARG A 6 -8.71 20.93 -23.71
N LYS A 7 -7.97 21.99 -23.39
CA LYS A 7 -6.80 21.96 -22.49
C LYS A 7 -7.19 21.53 -21.07
N GLN A 8 -8.26 22.11 -20.51
CA GLN A 8 -8.76 21.73 -19.18
C GLN A 8 -9.26 20.29 -19.13
N ARG A 9 -9.96 19.83 -20.18
CA ARG A 9 -10.40 18.44 -20.29
C ARG A 9 -9.23 17.46 -20.35
N SER A 10 -8.21 17.77 -21.16
CA SER A 10 -6.99 16.96 -21.25
C SER A 10 -6.26 16.89 -19.90
N ALA A 11 -6.09 18.02 -19.22
CA ALA A 11 -5.47 18.05 -17.89
C ALA A 11 -6.26 17.22 -16.86
N ALA A 12 -7.60 17.27 -16.89
CA ALA A 12 -8.45 16.45 -16.02
C ALA A 12 -8.27 14.94 -16.31
N ASN A 13 -8.30 14.54 -17.57
CA ASN A 13 -8.10 13.14 -17.97
C ASN A 13 -6.73 12.62 -17.53
N GLN A 14 -5.68 13.45 -17.65
CA GLN A 14 -4.34 13.07 -17.22
C GLN A 14 -4.25 12.84 -15.70
N ARG A 15 -4.95 13.66 -14.90
CA ARG A 15 -5.02 13.47 -13.45
C ARG A 15 -5.73 12.18 -13.09
N GLU A 16 -6.86 11.90 -13.73
CA GLU A 16 -7.61 10.66 -13.46
C GLU A 16 -6.82 9.42 -13.87
N ARG A 17 -6.08 9.47 -14.99
CA ARG A 17 -5.15 8.40 -15.36
C ARG A 17 -4.11 8.14 -14.28
N ARG A 18 -3.48 9.19 -13.73
CA ARG A 18 -2.48 9.05 -12.66
C ARG A 18 -3.10 8.46 -11.38
N ARG A 19 -4.29 8.92 -11.01
CA ARG A 19 -5.05 8.36 -9.89
C ARG A 19 -5.33 6.88 -10.08
N MET A 20 -5.80 6.49 -11.26
CA MET A 20 -6.10 5.09 -11.58
C MET A 20 -4.85 4.20 -11.61
N VAL A 21 -3.71 4.72 -12.10
CA VAL A 21 -2.42 4.00 -12.03
C VAL A 21 -2.06 3.71 -10.58
N SER A 22 -2.08 4.74 -9.71
CA SER A 22 -1.79 4.57 -8.28
C SER A 22 -2.71 3.54 -7.61
N LEU A 23 -4.01 3.57 -7.91
CA LEU A 23 -4.98 2.59 -7.40
C LEU A 23 -4.65 1.17 -7.88
N ASN A 24 -4.34 1.00 -9.16
CA ASN A 24 -4.01 -0.32 -9.70
C ASN A 24 -2.71 -0.87 -9.11
N THR A 25 -1.70 -0.02 -8.90
CA THR A 25 -0.45 -0.40 -8.21
C THR A 25 -0.71 -0.89 -6.80
N ALA A 26 -1.57 -0.21 -6.03
CA ALA A 26 -1.95 -0.67 -4.69
C ALA A 26 -2.68 -2.03 -4.73
N PHE A 27 -3.55 -2.25 -5.71
CA PHE A 27 -4.19 -3.55 -5.92
C PHE A 27 -3.19 -4.66 -6.26
N ASP A 28 -2.17 -4.37 -7.07
CA ASP A 28 -1.12 -5.33 -7.40
C ASP A 28 -0.27 -5.67 -6.17
N GLN A 29 0.08 -4.68 -5.33
CA GLN A 29 0.76 -4.92 -4.06
C GLN A 29 -0.10 -5.76 -3.09
N LEU A 30 -1.41 -5.56 -3.07
CA LEU A 30 -2.30 -6.38 -2.26
C LEU A 30 -2.29 -7.84 -2.74
N ARG A 31 -2.30 -8.08 -4.06
CA ARG A 31 -2.23 -9.44 -4.62
C ARG A 31 -0.98 -10.20 -4.20
N THR A 32 0.17 -9.53 -4.07
CA THR A 32 1.40 -10.22 -3.64
C THR A 32 1.39 -10.64 -2.18
N ARG A 33 0.44 -10.16 -1.37
CA ARG A 33 0.26 -10.57 0.03
C ARG A 33 -0.75 -11.70 0.20
N ILE A 34 -1.54 -11.97 -0.82
CA ILE A 34 -2.51 -13.07 -0.81
C ILE A 34 -1.77 -14.35 -1.21
N PRO A 35 -1.85 -15.43 -0.43
CA PRO A 35 -1.26 -16.70 -0.82
C PRO A 35 -1.99 -17.24 -2.06
N THR A 36 -1.25 -17.42 -3.16
CA THR A 36 -1.73 -17.98 -4.44
C THR A 36 -0.74 -19.01 -4.95
N PHE A 37 -1.20 -19.97 -5.75
CA PHE A 37 -0.30 -20.96 -6.33
C PHE A 37 0.58 -20.32 -7.44
N PRO A 38 1.83 -20.81 -7.60
CA PRO A 38 2.67 -20.38 -8.71
C PRO A 38 1.97 -20.66 -10.05
N HIS A 39 2.05 -19.70 -10.97
CA HIS A 39 1.39 -19.70 -12.29
C HIS A 39 -0.13 -19.49 -12.31
N GLU A 40 -0.75 -19.16 -11.19
CA GLU A 40 -2.16 -18.79 -11.19
C GLU A 40 -2.44 -17.48 -11.95
N LYS A 41 -3.65 -17.41 -12.51
CA LYS A 41 -4.15 -16.20 -13.15
C LYS A 41 -4.25 -15.06 -12.13
N LYS A 42 -3.96 -13.84 -12.56
CA LYS A 42 -4.14 -12.64 -11.73
C LYS A 42 -5.58 -12.54 -11.22
N LEU A 43 -5.74 -12.37 -9.90
CA LEU A 43 -7.03 -12.22 -9.24
C LEU A 43 -7.77 -10.97 -9.74
N SER A 44 -9.08 -11.10 -9.98
CA SER A 44 -9.95 -9.94 -10.23
C SER A 44 -10.02 -9.02 -9.00
N ARG A 45 -10.48 -7.77 -9.17
CA ARG A 45 -10.60 -6.82 -8.02
C ARG A 45 -11.47 -7.37 -6.91
N ILE A 46 -12.63 -7.95 -7.26
CA ILE A 46 -13.55 -8.52 -6.28
C ILE A 46 -12.90 -9.70 -5.55
N GLN A 47 -12.27 -10.62 -6.29
CA GLN A 47 -11.56 -11.75 -5.67
C GLN A 47 -10.42 -11.29 -4.76
N THR A 48 -9.64 -10.29 -5.20
CA THR A 48 -8.53 -9.74 -4.39
C THR A 48 -9.05 -9.23 -3.04
N LEU A 49 -10.17 -8.50 -3.02
CA LEU A 49 -10.76 -7.99 -1.78
C LEU A 49 -11.34 -9.10 -0.89
N LYS A 50 -12.03 -10.08 -1.49
CA LYS A 50 -12.57 -11.23 -0.76
C LYS A 50 -11.45 -12.04 -0.11
N TYR A 51 -10.47 -12.47 -0.89
CA TYR A 51 -9.37 -13.31 -0.42
C TYR A 51 -8.48 -12.59 0.58
N ALA A 52 -8.23 -11.28 0.42
CA ALA A 52 -7.50 -10.51 1.43
C ALA A 52 -8.23 -10.51 2.79
N THR A 53 -9.55 -10.34 2.78
CA THR A 53 -10.36 -10.33 4.01
C THR A 53 -10.37 -11.70 4.68
N GLU A 54 -10.60 -12.77 3.90
CA GLU A 54 -10.56 -14.15 4.37
C GLU A 54 -9.17 -14.51 4.91
N TYR A 55 -8.11 -14.10 4.22
CA TYR A 55 -6.74 -14.37 4.64
C TYR A 55 -6.40 -13.71 5.98
N ILE A 56 -6.80 -12.45 6.19
CA ILE A 56 -6.64 -11.77 7.49
C ILE A 56 -7.36 -12.55 8.59
N ALA A 57 -8.59 -13.01 8.34
CA ALA A 57 -9.36 -13.77 9.33
C ALA A 57 -8.67 -15.09 9.70
N VAL A 58 -8.20 -15.85 8.71
CA VAL A 58 -7.48 -17.12 8.92
C VAL A 58 -6.18 -16.89 9.69
N MET A 59 -5.37 -15.89 9.32
CA MET A 59 -4.13 -15.60 10.05
C MET A 59 -4.41 -15.19 11.50
N ALA A 60 -5.49 -14.44 11.75
CA ALA A 60 -5.90 -14.06 13.10
C ALA A 60 -6.39 -15.25 13.94
N GLU A 61 -6.97 -16.27 13.32
CA GLU A 61 -7.36 -17.52 13.99
C GLU A 61 -6.14 -18.38 14.33
N LEU A 62 -5.24 -18.60 13.37
CA LEU A 62 -3.99 -19.35 13.59
C LEU A 62 -3.16 -18.76 14.74
N LEU A 63 -3.08 -17.43 14.85
CA LEU A 63 -2.36 -16.77 15.94
C LEU A 63 -3.02 -16.92 17.32
N LYS A 64 -4.31 -17.24 17.40
CA LYS A 64 -4.98 -17.53 18.69
C LYS A 64 -4.67 -18.95 19.17
N ASP A 65 -4.53 -19.88 18.24
CA ASP A 65 -4.27 -21.29 18.53
C ASP A 65 -2.79 -21.56 18.90
N HIS A 66 -1.90 -20.60 18.62
CA HIS A 66 -0.53 -20.57 19.11
C HIS A 66 -0.42 -19.65 20.33
N PRO A 67 -0.65 -20.14 21.57
CA PRO A 67 -0.32 -19.36 22.75
C PRO A 67 1.15 -18.97 22.65
N LYS A 68 1.43 -17.68 22.84
CA LYS A 68 2.79 -17.16 22.94
C LYS A 68 3.53 -18.05 23.93
N SER A 69 4.49 -18.84 23.45
CA SER A 69 5.49 -19.42 24.32
C SER A 69 6.26 -18.23 24.86
N ASP A 70 5.87 -17.77 26.04
CA ASP A 70 6.70 -16.89 26.86
C ASP A 70 7.98 -17.67 27.17
N ASP A 71 8.99 -17.55 26.33
CA ASP A 71 10.32 -18.07 26.63
C ASP A 71 11.41 -17.02 26.40
N CYS A 72 11.94 -16.62 27.55
CA CYS A 72 13.22 -15.99 27.88
C CYS A 72 13.77 -14.84 27.01
N ARG A 73 13.67 -13.65 27.62
CA ARG A 73 14.63 -12.53 27.56
C ARG A 73 16.08 -13.04 27.44
N SER A 74 16.72 -12.80 26.29
CA SER A 74 18.17 -12.64 26.21
C SER A 74 18.48 -11.20 25.81
N GLU A 75 18.99 -10.48 26.80
CA GLU A 75 19.68 -9.22 26.60
C GLU A 75 20.94 -9.49 25.79
N THR A 76 21.04 -8.89 24.62
CA THR A 76 22.32 -8.63 23.97
C THR A 76 22.37 -7.13 23.68
N GLU A 77 23.10 -6.44 24.55
CA GLU A 77 23.55 -5.07 24.36
C GLU A 77 24.46 -4.93 23.13
N SER A 78 24.73 -3.67 22.75
CA SER A 78 25.68 -3.19 21.74
C SER A 78 25.16 -3.22 20.29
N GLU A 79 25.18 -2.18 19.44
CA GLU A 79 25.90 -0.90 19.43
C GLU A 79 25.07 0.20 18.72
N GLY A 80 25.36 1.46 19.06
CA GLY A 80 24.71 2.63 18.49
C GLY A 80 25.06 2.88 17.01
N VAL A 81 24.05 3.23 16.23
CA VAL A 81 24.24 3.97 14.98
C VAL A 81 23.17 5.06 14.89
N SER A 82 23.60 6.30 15.20
CA SER A 82 22.85 7.52 14.96
C SER A 82 22.91 7.85 13.46
N HIS A 83 21.77 7.88 12.76
CA HIS A 83 21.67 8.57 11.47
C HIS A 83 20.45 9.48 11.47
N GLY A 84 20.74 10.76 11.22
CA GLY A 84 19.90 11.89 11.50
C GLY A 84 18.64 12.01 10.66
N ASN A 85 17.67 12.68 11.27
CA ASN A 85 16.48 13.22 10.64
C ASN A 85 16.87 14.17 9.49
N GLN A 86 16.39 13.92 8.29
CA GLN A 86 16.20 14.97 7.28
C GLN A 86 14.72 15.04 6.91
N SER A 87 14.07 16.03 7.53
CA SER A 87 12.79 16.56 7.11
C SER A 87 13.00 17.37 5.83
N GLU A 88 12.58 16.84 4.69
CA GLU A 88 12.37 17.65 3.50
C GLU A 88 10.99 18.32 3.61
N ASN A 89 11.01 19.58 4.01
CA ASN A 89 9.86 20.47 3.99
C ASN A 89 9.36 20.63 2.55
N ASN A 90 8.10 20.24 2.33
CA ASN A 90 7.36 20.44 1.10
C ASN A 90 6.87 21.90 0.97
N ASP A 91 7.63 22.79 0.33
CA ASP A 91 7.15 24.14 -0.04
C ASP A 91 6.41 24.13 -1.39
N TRP A 92 5.08 24.10 -1.33
CA TRP A 92 4.21 24.18 -2.51
C TRP A 92 3.77 25.63 -2.85
N ARG A 93 4.24 26.66 -2.13
CA ARG A 93 3.71 28.03 -2.24
C ARG A 93 4.35 28.92 -3.32
N GLN A 94 5.27 28.41 -4.14
CA GLN A 94 6.00 29.24 -5.13
C GLN A 94 5.57 29.10 -6.61
N LYS A 95 4.54 28.32 -6.95
CA LYS A 95 4.10 28.16 -8.37
C LYS A 95 2.87 28.99 -8.74
N ARG A 96 2.91 30.29 -8.50
CA ARG A 96 2.05 31.28 -9.17
C ARG A 96 2.84 32.56 -9.42
N ASN A 97 3.53 32.60 -10.55
CA ASN A 97 3.79 33.82 -11.31
C ASN A 97 3.60 33.47 -12.79
#